data_AF-A0A8K1FVT6-F1
#
_entry.id   AF-A0A8K1FVT6-F1
#
_cell.length_a   1.000
_cell.length_b   1.000
_cell.length_c   1.000
_cell.angle_alpha   90.00
_cell.angle_beta   90.00
_cell.angle_gamma   90.00
#
_symmetry.space_group_name_H-M   'P 1'
#
loop_
_entity.id
_entity.type
_entity.pdbx_description
1 polymer ?
#
loop_
_entity_poly.entity_id
_entity_poly.type
_entity_poly.pdbx_seq_one_letter_code
_entity_poly.pdbx_strand_id
1 'polypeptide(L)'
;PKLVIADKNPAYQSTYLAEKIAERYNADFIQVQHHYAHILSVASEHGYEEGVGIAIDGVGYGDDGNAWGGEVIRFSGEKYERKYHLKYVPYIGGDINAIRPNRMLALFLSSFMRWDEIKSFVKLNEMEYTLLEKSTKRSGIMTSSTGRVLDAVSAFLGVCNLRTYEGEPAIKLEAYARGGRLL
;
A
#
# COMPACT_ATOMS: atom_id res chain seq x y z
N PRO A 1 17.36 10.22 -24.80
CA PRO A 1 15.88 10.30 -24.70
C PRO A 1 15.46 11.77 -24.78
N LYS A 2 14.23 12.09 -25.18
CA LYS A 2 13.70 13.47 -25.11
C LYS A 2 12.86 13.71 -23.86
N LEU A 3 12.26 12.66 -23.32
CA LEU A 3 11.47 12.64 -22.10
C LEU A 3 11.87 11.41 -21.28
N VAL A 4 11.93 11.56 -19.97
CA VAL A 4 12.11 10.48 -19.00
C VAL A 4 10.96 10.55 -17.98
N ILE A 5 10.37 9.41 -17.68
CA ILE A 5 9.23 9.28 -16.77
C ILE A 5 9.64 8.41 -15.58
N ALA A 6 9.25 8.81 -14.36
CA ALA A 6 9.46 8.04 -13.15
C ALA A 6 8.24 8.03 -12.24
N ASP A 7 8.26 7.16 -11.23
CA ASP A 7 7.31 7.20 -10.13
C ASP A 7 7.47 8.50 -9.32
N LYS A 8 6.39 8.97 -8.71
CA LYS A 8 6.44 10.11 -7.77
C LYS A 8 7.22 9.81 -6.50
N ASN A 9 7.47 8.55 -6.15
CA ASN A 9 8.24 8.20 -4.96
C ASN A 9 9.70 8.70 -5.10
N PRO A 10 10.14 9.68 -4.29
CA PRO A 10 11.50 10.23 -4.38
C PRO A 10 12.56 9.28 -3.81
N ALA A 11 12.17 8.29 -3.01
CA ALA A 11 13.09 7.35 -2.39
C ALA A 11 13.48 6.17 -3.30
N TYR A 12 12.82 6.02 -4.45
CA TYR A 12 13.11 4.93 -5.38
C TYR A 12 14.43 5.16 -6.13
N GLN A 13 15.22 4.09 -6.22
CA GLN A 13 16.46 4.09 -7.01
C GLN A 13 16.19 4.32 -8.50
N SER A 14 15.03 3.87 -9.00
CA SER A 14 14.59 4.14 -10.36
C SER A 14 14.32 5.63 -10.60
N THR A 15 13.68 6.32 -9.64
CA THR A 15 13.46 7.77 -9.71
C THR A 15 14.78 8.53 -9.72
N TYR A 16 15.71 8.19 -8.82
CA TYR A 16 17.06 8.77 -8.80
C TYR A 16 17.80 8.55 -10.13
N LEU A 17 17.76 7.33 -10.68
CA LEU A 17 18.39 7.04 -11.97
C LEU A 17 17.72 7.82 -13.11
N ALA A 18 16.40 7.93 -13.11
CA ALA A 18 15.65 8.66 -14.11
C ALA A 18 16.02 10.15 -14.14
N GLU A 19 16.16 10.78 -12.97
CA GLU A 19 16.68 12.15 -12.85
C GLU A 19 18.07 12.28 -13.46
N LYS A 20 19.00 11.35 -13.15
CA LYS A 20 20.36 11.37 -13.72
C LYS A 20 20.41 11.14 -15.22
N ILE A 21 19.49 10.34 -15.76
CA ILE A 21 19.35 10.17 -17.20
C ILE A 21 18.79 11.45 -17.82
N ALA A 22 17.79 12.08 -17.21
CA ALA A 22 17.21 13.32 -17.71
C ALA A 22 18.25 14.45 -17.77
N GLU A 23 19.03 14.64 -16.70
CA GLU A 23 20.16 15.58 -16.64
C GLU A 23 21.19 15.30 -17.75
N ARG A 24 21.64 14.04 -17.88
CA ARG A 24 22.69 13.66 -18.84
C ARG A 24 22.30 13.93 -20.30
N TYR A 25 21.04 13.71 -20.64
CA TYR A 25 20.55 13.83 -22.01
C TYR A 25 19.82 15.15 -22.29
N ASN A 26 19.79 16.08 -21.31
CA ASN A 26 19.00 17.31 -21.37
C ASN A 26 17.56 17.04 -21.81
N ALA A 27 16.95 16.00 -21.20
CA ALA A 27 15.61 15.53 -21.49
C ALA A 27 14.62 16.10 -20.47
N ASP A 28 13.36 16.25 -20.87
CA ASP A 28 12.29 16.57 -19.94
C ASP A 28 12.12 15.44 -18.91
N PHE A 29 11.76 15.79 -17.68
CA PHE A 29 11.53 14.83 -16.60
C PHE A 29 10.15 15.02 -16.01
N ILE A 30 9.34 13.96 -16.02
CA ILE A 30 7.97 13.95 -15.50
C ILE A 30 7.82 12.80 -14.50
N GLN A 31 7.16 13.08 -13.38
CA GLN A 31 6.78 12.06 -12.42
C GLN A 31 5.29 11.76 -12.50
N VAL A 32 4.96 10.47 -12.51
CA VAL A 32 3.58 9.97 -12.57
C VAL A 32 3.27 9.22 -11.28
N GLN A 33 2.06 9.43 -10.76
CA GLN A 33 1.63 8.78 -9.53
C GLN A 33 1.44 7.27 -9.78
N HIS A 34 1.91 6.44 -8.83
CA HIS A 34 1.98 4.98 -8.95
C HIS A 34 0.66 4.30 -9.38
N HIS A 35 -0.42 4.58 -8.65
CA HIS A 35 -1.74 3.99 -8.87
C HIS A 35 -2.41 4.52 -10.14
N TYR A 36 -2.16 5.79 -10.47
CA TYR A 36 -2.59 6.38 -11.72
C TYR A 36 -1.88 5.72 -12.91
N ALA A 37 -0.58 5.42 -12.78
CA ALA A 37 0.16 4.68 -13.80
C ALA A 37 -0.40 3.26 -14.01
N HIS A 38 -0.79 2.54 -12.94
CA HIS A 38 -1.48 1.24 -13.05
C HIS A 38 -2.81 1.34 -13.80
N ILE A 39 -3.59 2.41 -13.56
CA ILE A 39 -4.86 2.60 -14.26
C ILE A 39 -4.62 2.97 -15.72
N LEU A 40 -3.66 3.86 -16.00
CA LEU A 40 -3.32 4.28 -17.35
C LEU A 40 -2.74 3.15 -18.21
N SER A 41 -2.00 2.20 -17.62
CA SER A 41 -1.47 1.06 -18.40
C SER A 41 -2.60 0.25 -19.03
N VAL A 42 -3.67 -0.03 -18.27
CA VAL A 42 -4.87 -0.72 -18.77
C VAL A 42 -5.70 0.19 -19.67
N ALA A 43 -5.90 1.45 -19.28
CA ALA A 43 -6.70 2.38 -20.07
C ALA A 43 -6.11 2.60 -21.47
N SER A 44 -4.79 2.78 -21.56
CA SER A 44 -4.08 2.99 -22.82
C SER A 44 -4.09 1.74 -23.71
N GLU A 45 -4.00 0.54 -23.15
CA GLU A 45 -4.14 -0.72 -23.90
C GLU A 45 -5.51 -0.83 -24.61
N HIS A 46 -6.55 -0.27 -23.99
CA HIS A 46 -7.92 -0.31 -24.52
C HIS A 46 -8.38 0.99 -25.19
N GLY A 47 -7.51 2.00 -25.31
CA GLY A 47 -7.86 3.30 -25.93
C GLY A 47 -8.84 4.15 -25.12
N TYR A 48 -8.91 3.97 -23.80
CA TYR A 48 -9.70 4.83 -22.92
C TYR A 48 -8.92 6.09 -22.54
N GLU A 49 -9.47 7.26 -22.87
CA GLU A 49 -8.91 8.55 -22.48
C GLU A 49 -9.50 9.10 -21.18
N GLU A 50 -10.63 8.56 -20.74
CA GLU A 50 -11.27 8.92 -19.47
C GLU A 50 -11.99 7.73 -18.84
N GLY A 51 -12.17 7.77 -17.53
CA GLY A 51 -12.86 6.71 -16.81
C GLY A 51 -12.67 6.74 -15.29
N VAL A 52 -13.06 5.64 -14.65
CA VAL A 52 -12.80 5.38 -13.24
C VAL A 52 -12.04 4.07 -13.14
N GLY A 53 -10.85 4.12 -12.57
CA GLY A 53 -10.04 2.95 -12.27
C GLY A 53 -10.02 2.65 -10.78
N ILE A 54 -9.94 1.37 -10.44
CA ILE A 54 -9.72 0.90 -9.08
C ILE A 54 -8.32 0.29 -9.04
N ALA A 55 -7.43 0.90 -8.26
CA ALA A 55 -6.06 0.43 -8.09
C ALA A 55 -5.93 -0.29 -6.74
N ILE A 56 -5.67 -1.60 -6.81
CA ILE A 56 -5.50 -2.48 -5.66
C ILE A 56 -4.04 -2.94 -5.64
N ASP A 57 -3.30 -2.49 -4.64
CA ASP A 57 -1.85 -2.70 -4.57
C ASP A 57 -1.36 -2.87 -3.12
N GLY A 58 -0.10 -3.30 -2.99
CA GLY A 58 0.65 -3.38 -1.75
C GLY A 58 1.01 -2.01 -1.20
N VAL A 59 1.85 -1.22 -1.87
CA VAL A 59 2.24 0.13 -1.41
C VAL A 59 2.64 0.97 -2.62
N GLY A 60 1.97 2.10 -2.81
CA GLY A 60 2.46 3.18 -3.66
C GLY A 60 2.51 4.52 -2.91
N TYR A 61 3.43 5.39 -3.32
CA TYR A 61 3.58 6.71 -2.74
C TYR A 61 2.38 7.59 -3.09
N GLY A 62 1.66 8.05 -2.07
CA GLY A 62 0.51 8.94 -2.21
C GLY A 62 0.93 10.40 -2.38
N ASP A 63 0.11 11.18 -3.09
CA ASP A 63 0.35 12.63 -3.25
C ASP A 63 0.25 13.41 -1.92
N ASP A 64 -0.39 12.81 -0.91
CA ASP A 64 -0.50 13.33 0.45
C ASP A 64 0.62 12.81 1.39
N GLY A 65 1.62 12.10 0.84
CA GLY A 65 2.73 11.51 1.58
C GLY A 65 2.39 10.22 2.35
N ASN A 66 1.14 9.72 2.23
CA ASN A 66 0.74 8.44 2.84
C ASN A 66 0.99 7.24 1.90
N ALA A 67 0.93 6.04 2.46
CA ALA A 67 1.08 4.79 1.70
C ALA A 67 -0.27 4.36 1.10
N TRP A 68 -0.45 4.53 -0.20
CA TRP A 68 -1.68 4.14 -0.91
C TRP A 68 -1.64 2.67 -1.36
N GLY A 69 -2.81 2.12 -1.74
CA GLY A 69 -2.94 0.75 -2.26
C GLY A 69 -4.38 0.22 -2.35
N GLY A 70 -5.38 1.08 -2.18
CA GLY A 70 -6.79 0.72 -2.25
C GLY A 70 -7.60 1.92 -2.71
N GLU A 71 -7.36 2.34 -3.95
CA GLU A 71 -7.72 3.66 -4.47
C GLU A 71 -8.77 3.56 -5.57
N VAL A 72 -9.74 4.47 -5.55
CA VAL A 72 -10.68 4.70 -6.67
C VAL A 72 -10.34 6.06 -7.27
N ILE A 73 -9.84 6.05 -8.49
CA ILE A 73 -9.33 7.24 -9.18
C ILE A 73 -10.16 7.48 -10.43
N ARG A 74 -10.69 8.68 -10.56
CA ARG A 74 -11.27 9.18 -11.82
C ARG A 74 -10.15 9.80 -12.64
N PHE A 75 -10.06 9.49 -13.92
CA PHE A 75 -9.10 10.11 -14.83
C PHE A 75 -9.78 10.65 -16.09
N SER A 76 -9.16 11.65 -16.69
CA SER A 76 -9.56 12.24 -17.98
C SER A 76 -8.34 12.95 -18.59
N GLY A 77 -7.86 12.42 -19.71
CA GLY A 77 -6.60 12.81 -20.34
C GLY A 77 -5.43 12.68 -19.37
N GLU A 78 -4.71 13.79 -19.14
CA GLU A 78 -3.55 13.83 -18.26
C GLU A 78 -3.90 14.04 -16.77
N LYS A 79 -5.18 14.28 -16.46
CA LYS A 79 -5.63 14.62 -15.11
C LYS A 79 -6.24 13.42 -14.42
N TYR A 80 -5.99 13.32 -13.12
CA TYR A 80 -6.67 12.36 -12.26
C TYR A 80 -7.12 13.00 -10.95
N GLU A 81 -8.15 12.41 -10.36
CA GLU A 81 -8.73 12.79 -9.09
C GLU A 81 -8.98 11.53 -8.27
N ARG A 82 -8.39 11.45 -7.08
CA ARG A 82 -8.66 10.38 -6.12
C ARG A 82 -10.04 10.60 -5.50
N LYS A 83 -11.02 9.78 -5.89
CA LYS A 83 -12.42 9.92 -5.47
C LYS A 83 -12.70 9.22 -4.14
N TYR A 84 -12.20 8.00 -4.00
CA TYR A 84 -12.39 7.20 -2.79
C TYR A 84 -11.14 6.38 -2.50
N HIS A 85 -11.03 5.94 -1.25
CA HIS A 85 -9.97 5.05 -0.82
C HIS A 85 -10.37 4.28 0.43
N LEU A 86 -9.67 3.20 0.74
CA LEU A 86 -9.82 2.51 2.03
C LEU A 86 -9.49 3.47 3.18
N LYS A 87 -10.24 3.37 4.28
CA LYS A 87 -9.99 4.20 5.47
C LYS A 87 -8.53 4.02 5.91
N TYR A 88 -7.86 5.14 6.14
CA TYR A 88 -6.50 5.14 6.62
C TYR A 88 -6.35 4.44 7.96
N VAL A 89 -5.34 3.58 8.06
CA VAL A 89 -4.88 2.97 9.32
C VAL A 89 -3.41 3.29 9.57
N PRO A 90 -2.95 3.29 10.83
CA PRO A 90 -1.54 3.56 11.14
C PRO A 90 -0.59 2.61 10.41
N TYR A 91 0.47 3.14 9.81
CA TYR A 91 1.49 2.36 9.07
C TYR A 91 2.90 2.63 9.62
N ILE A 92 3.03 2.49 10.94
CA ILE A 92 4.28 2.75 11.66
C ILE A 92 5.29 1.61 11.44
N GLY A 93 6.49 1.95 11.00
CA GLY A 93 7.61 1.00 10.83
C GLY A 93 7.81 0.52 9.40
N GLY A 94 6.96 0.94 8.47
CA GLY A 94 7.12 0.67 7.03
C GLY A 94 7.16 -0.83 6.72
N ASP A 95 8.15 -1.23 5.93
CA ASP A 95 8.27 -2.56 5.32
C ASP A 95 8.24 -3.73 6.31
N ILE A 96 8.63 -3.50 7.57
CA ILE A 96 8.58 -4.56 8.60
C ILE A 96 7.15 -5.07 8.80
N ASN A 97 6.13 -4.25 8.58
CA ASN A 97 4.74 -4.64 8.74
C ASN A 97 4.26 -5.56 7.61
N ALA A 98 4.81 -5.39 6.40
CA ALA A 98 4.58 -6.33 5.30
C ALA A 98 5.34 -7.65 5.54
N ILE A 99 6.53 -7.60 6.18
CA ILE A 99 7.28 -8.81 6.57
C ILE A 99 6.58 -9.56 7.69
N ARG A 100 5.98 -8.85 8.66
CA ARG A 100 5.35 -9.43 9.85
C ARG A 100 3.88 -9.04 9.93
N PRO A 101 2.98 -9.74 9.20
CA PRO A 101 1.54 -9.48 9.17
C PRO A 101 0.85 -9.28 10.53
N ASN A 102 1.30 -9.96 11.60
CA ASN A 102 0.77 -9.74 12.95
C ASN A 102 0.90 -8.29 13.44
N ARG A 103 1.97 -7.58 13.05
CA ARG A 103 2.14 -6.15 13.36
C ARG A 103 1.10 -5.32 12.64
N MET A 104 0.83 -5.65 11.37
CA MET A 104 -0.20 -4.98 10.58
C MET A 104 -1.59 -5.21 11.21
N LEU A 105 -1.91 -6.44 11.62
CA LEU A 105 -3.14 -6.73 12.35
C LEU A 105 -3.28 -5.88 13.61
N ALA A 106 -2.25 -5.79 14.45
CA ALA A 106 -2.29 -4.95 15.65
C ALA A 106 -2.54 -3.46 15.32
N LEU A 107 -1.90 -2.94 14.27
CA LEU A 107 -2.11 -1.57 13.80
C LEU A 107 -3.54 -1.34 13.28
N PHE A 108 -4.10 -2.28 12.53
CA PHE A 108 -5.50 -2.23 12.10
C PHE A 108 -6.45 -2.18 13.29
N LEU A 109 -6.32 -3.12 14.25
CA LEU A 109 -7.17 -3.18 15.43
C LEU A 109 -7.04 -1.92 16.30
N SER A 110 -5.85 -1.31 16.38
CA SER A 110 -5.62 -0.07 17.13
C SER A 110 -6.45 1.12 16.64
N SER A 111 -7.00 1.05 15.42
CA SER A 111 -7.88 2.09 14.88
C SER A 111 -9.28 2.10 15.50
N PHE A 112 -9.66 1.05 16.24
CA PHE A 112 -10.99 0.91 16.84
C PHE A 112 -11.04 0.11 18.16
N MET A 113 -9.93 -0.46 18.62
CA MET A 113 -9.81 -1.22 19.88
C MET A 113 -8.71 -0.63 20.77
N ARG A 114 -8.81 -0.87 22.08
CA ARG A 114 -7.73 -0.49 23.00
C ARG A 114 -6.58 -1.52 22.97
N TRP A 115 -5.36 -1.07 23.26
CA TRP A 115 -4.17 -1.93 23.21
C TRP A 115 -4.19 -3.10 24.21
N ASP A 116 -4.86 -2.95 25.36
CA ASP A 116 -5.08 -4.04 26.33
C ASP A 116 -5.93 -5.17 25.73
N GLU A 117 -6.92 -4.82 24.89
CA GLU A 117 -7.80 -5.79 24.23
C GLU A 117 -7.08 -6.49 23.09
N ILE A 118 -6.28 -5.75 22.31
CA ILE A 118 -5.51 -6.27 21.16
C ILE A 118 -4.56 -7.40 21.57
N LYS A 119 -3.97 -7.32 22.77
CA LYS A 119 -3.09 -8.37 23.32
C LYS A 119 -3.73 -9.76 23.36
N SER A 120 -5.06 -9.83 23.43
CA SER A 120 -5.80 -11.09 23.43
C SER A 120 -5.96 -11.70 22.04
N PHE A 121 -5.88 -10.89 20.98
CA PHE A 121 -6.10 -11.31 19.59
C PHE A 121 -4.82 -11.50 18.80
N VAL A 122 -3.76 -10.75 19.12
CA VAL A 122 -2.53 -10.73 18.34
C VAL A 122 -1.36 -11.27 19.18
N LYS A 123 -0.57 -12.17 18.61
CA LYS A 123 0.63 -12.68 19.28
C LYS A 123 1.85 -11.87 18.86
N LEU A 124 2.21 -10.88 19.67
CA LEU A 124 3.46 -10.11 19.60
C LEU A 124 4.18 -10.19 20.97
N ASN A 125 5.48 -9.95 20.98
CA ASN A 125 6.20 -9.83 22.26
C ASN A 125 5.93 -8.47 22.92
N GLU A 126 6.18 -8.35 24.22
CA GLU A 126 5.88 -7.14 25.01
C GLU A 126 6.62 -5.88 24.53
N MET A 127 7.85 -6.05 24.02
CA MET A 127 8.61 -4.94 23.46
C MET A 127 7.96 -4.40 22.19
N GLU A 128 7.50 -5.28 21.30
CA GLU A 128 6.79 -4.90 20.07
C GLU A 128 5.47 -4.20 20.37
N TYR A 129 4.70 -4.70 21.34
CA TYR A 129 3.48 -4.04 21.79
C TYR A 129 3.74 -2.62 22.26
N THR A 130 4.70 -2.47 23.18
CA THR A 130 5.05 -1.16 23.75
C THR A 130 5.51 -0.19 22.65
N LEU A 131 6.28 -0.68 21.68
CA LEU A 131 6.77 0.13 20.55
C LEU A 131 5.62 0.60 19.66
N LEU A 132 4.72 -0.30 19.25
CA LEU A 132 3.60 0.03 18.38
C LEU A 132 2.60 0.95 19.08
N GLU A 133 2.27 0.68 20.34
CA GLU A 133 1.37 1.54 21.12
C GLU A 133 1.94 2.95 21.27
N LYS A 134 3.21 3.09 21.66
CA LYS A 134 3.82 4.42 21.80
C LYS A 134 3.90 5.16 20.48
N SER A 135 4.19 4.45 19.40
CA SER A 135 4.35 5.06 18.09
C SER A 135 3.02 5.49 17.46
N THR A 136 1.94 4.75 17.68
CA THR A 136 0.60 5.12 17.18
C THR A 136 0.03 6.38 17.86
N LYS A 137 0.54 6.75 19.04
CA LYS A 137 0.19 8.02 19.72
C LYS A 137 0.83 9.25 19.07
N ARG A 138 1.78 9.08 18.13
CA ARG A 138 2.43 10.16 17.39
C ARG A 138 1.82 10.26 16.00
N SER A 139 1.77 11.46 15.42
CA SER A 139 1.48 11.62 14.00
C SER A 139 2.51 10.84 13.18
N GLY A 140 2.04 9.98 12.28
CA GLY A 140 2.89 9.11 11.49
C GLY A 140 2.27 8.77 10.16
N ILE A 141 3.01 8.04 9.33
CA ILE A 141 2.55 7.57 8.02
C ILE A 141 1.32 6.68 8.22
N MET A 142 0.28 6.96 7.44
CA MET A 142 -0.92 6.15 7.38
C MET A 142 -0.94 5.32 6.09
N THR A 143 -1.74 4.26 6.04
CA THR A 143 -1.94 3.49 4.82
C THR A 143 -3.41 3.21 4.49
N SER A 144 -3.73 3.28 3.20
CA SER A 144 -5.00 2.83 2.60
C SER A 144 -4.80 1.56 1.76
N SER A 145 -3.73 0.81 2.02
CA SER A 145 -3.35 -0.35 1.21
C SER A 145 -4.29 -1.54 1.39
N THR A 146 -4.77 -2.05 0.26
CA THR A 146 -5.52 -3.32 0.24
C THR A 146 -4.61 -4.49 0.55
N GLY A 147 -3.36 -4.49 0.07
CA GLY A 147 -2.39 -5.53 0.42
C GLY A 147 -2.16 -5.62 1.93
N ARG A 148 -2.10 -4.49 2.64
CA ARG A 148 -1.97 -4.47 4.11
C ARG A 148 -3.23 -4.97 4.81
N VAL A 149 -4.42 -4.69 4.27
CA VAL A 149 -5.68 -5.29 4.76
C VAL A 149 -5.61 -6.81 4.65
N LEU A 150 -5.22 -7.34 3.49
CA LEU A 150 -5.13 -8.78 3.26
C LEU A 150 -4.08 -9.43 4.16
N ASP A 151 -2.94 -8.77 4.39
CA ASP A 151 -1.94 -9.23 5.36
C ASP A 151 -2.54 -9.34 6.77
N ALA A 152 -3.27 -8.32 7.22
CA ALA A 152 -3.91 -8.33 8.54
C ALA A 152 -4.97 -9.43 8.67
N VAL A 153 -5.80 -9.64 7.64
CA VAL A 153 -6.80 -10.73 7.62
C VAL A 153 -6.11 -12.09 7.62
N SER A 154 -5.05 -12.26 6.83
CA SER A 154 -4.25 -13.48 6.79
C SER A 154 -3.64 -13.81 8.15
N ALA A 155 -3.12 -12.80 8.86
CA ALA A 155 -2.61 -12.96 10.22
C ALA A 155 -3.72 -13.34 11.21
N PHE A 156 -4.88 -12.68 11.11
CA PHE A 156 -6.01 -12.91 12.00
C PHE A 156 -6.54 -14.33 11.90
N LEU A 157 -6.63 -14.86 10.68
CA LEU A 157 -7.06 -16.23 10.42
C LEU A 157 -5.96 -17.28 10.66
N GLY A 158 -4.74 -16.85 11.05
CA GLY A 158 -3.60 -17.74 11.28
C GLY A 158 -3.02 -18.37 10.01
N VAL A 159 -3.33 -17.82 8.82
CA VAL A 159 -2.91 -18.34 7.51
C VAL A 159 -1.45 -18.02 7.22
N CYS A 160 -1.02 -16.78 7.49
CA CYS A 160 0.37 -16.35 7.31
C CYS A 160 0.72 -15.22 8.28
N ASN A 161 1.73 -15.48 9.13
CA ASN A 161 2.20 -14.55 10.16
C ASN A 161 3.60 -13.99 9.89
N LEU A 162 4.29 -14.54 8.88
CA LEU A 162 5.62 -14.12 8.44
C LEU A 162 5.69 -14.26 6.92
N ARG A 163 6.06 -13.18 6.24
CA ARG A 163 6.28 -13.12 4.81
C ARG A 163 7.74 -13.44 4.48
N THR A 164 7.94 -14.44 3.63
CA THR A 164 9.21 -14.94 3.09
C THR A 164 9.42 -14.56 1.62
N TYR A 165 8.36 -14.20 0.90
CA TYR A 165 8.41 -13.63 -0.44
C TYR A 165 7.32 -12.57 -0.66
N GLU A 166 7.45 -11.75 -1.70
CA GLU A 166 6.51 -10.66 -1.96
C GLU A 166 5.09 -11.17 -2.23
N GLY A 167 4.10 -10.56 -1.56
CA GLY A 167 2.68 -10.92 -1.68
C GLY A 167 2.26 -12.20 -0.95
N GLU A 168 3.14 -12.91 -0.25
CA GLU A 168 2.84 -14.22 0.35
C GLU A 168 1.56 -14.28 1.20
N PRO A 169 1.26 -13.35 2.13
CA PRO A 169 0.08 -13.48 2.97
C PRO A 169 -1.21 -13.37 2.15
N ALA A 170 -1.27 -12.44 1.19
CA ALA A 170 -2.40 -12.27 0.28
C ALA A 170 -2.61 -13.51 -0.61
N ILE A 171 -1.54 -14.06 -1.19
CA ILE A 171 -1.60 -15.27 -2.04
C ILE A 171 -2.08 -16.48 -1.24
N LYS A 172 -1.53 -16.69 -0.03
CA LYS A 172 -1.96 -17.79 0.85
C LYS A 172 -3.41 -17.64 1.29
N LEU A 173 -3.83 -16.41 1.63
CA LEU A 173 -5.20 -16.12 2.00
C LEU A 173 -6.18 -16.41 0.87
N GLU A 174 -5.86 -16.02 -0.37
CA GLU A 174 -6.67 -16.35 -1.55
C GLU A 174 -6.84 -17.86 -1.69
N ALA A 175 -5.73 -18.61 -1.64
CA ALA A 175 -5.76 -20.06 -1.73
C ALA A 175 -6.59 -20.71 -0.60
N TYR A 176 -6.47 -20.18 0.62
CA TYR A 176 -7.24 -20.64 1.77
C TYR A 176 -8.74 -20.36 1.65
N ALA A 177 -9.12 -19.24 1.03
CA ALA A 177 -10.51 -18.84 0.84
C ALA A 177 -11.23 -19.62 -0.29
N ARG A 178 -10.50 -20.33 -1.15
CA ARG A 178 -11.09 -21.09 -2.27
C ARG A 178 -12.08 -22.14 -1.77
N GLY A 179 -13.25 -22.16 -2.38
CA GLY A 179 -14.34 -23.08 -2.01
C GLY A 179 -15.18 -22.61 -0.82
N GLY A 180 -14.90 -21.44 -0.25
CA GLY A 180 -15.79 -20.78 0.70
C GLY A 180 -17.17 -20.56 0.10
N ARG A 181 -18.21 -20.69 0.92
CA ARG A 181 -19.59 -20.39 0.55
C ARG A 181 -20.04 -19.15 1.29
N LEU A 182 -20.84 -18.32 0.62
CA LEU A 182 -21.58 -17.25 1.31
C LEU A 182 -22.45 -17.89 2.38
N LEU A 183 -22.36 -17.35 3.60
CA LEU A 183 -23.24 -17.69 4.71
C LEU A 183 -24.64 -17.11 4.47
#